data_AF-A0A2P8AFK4-F1
#
_entry.id   AF-A0A2P8AFK4-F1
#
_cell.length_a   1.000
_cell.length_b   1.000
_cell.length_c   1.000
_cell.angle_alpha   90.00
_cell.angle_beta   90.00
_cell.angle_gamma   90.00
#
_symmetry.space_group_name_H-M   'P 1'
#
loop_
_entity.id
_entity.type
_entity.pdbx_description
1 polymer ?
#
loop_
_entity_poly.entity_id
_entity_poly.type
_entity_poly.pdbx_seq_one_letter_code
_entity_poly.pdbx_strand_id
1 'polypeptide(L)'
;MQVTELRADADIRLKRNVFIETALSFTLSYISSISKTLIPSVNVTIIADNDYYSTSGADVSSSERFHDFGVPLDQANKTGLGSSAALVTAFTAALLQYYLPKDVFDLNDELSKRKHHNLAQAAHCAAQGKVGSGFDIASAVYGSCVYRRFSPSILTNCGEPGTKGFADRLRNLVDETGKDGAWDTEIVKDAVKVPAGLRLVMCDVKGGSQTPGMVKTILLWRKQQGESAEALWENLQAANTALADELVRLADVPEQDYSKLRSCFSKIRNLIKDMSAASTVPVEPPEQTRLIDACSAVPGVVGGVVPGAGGYDAVALLIEDRPEVAERLADLIKDWEFGGQGKASNNNAANGGTRPAPKNLSTPIRDPFTRLQNGNWLHDRSEEDVYRLLIDAFRLKCDDTYKFEGDTLGGTVFDGESTSVSGFQQFLAKVERKRHLVPSWWNNEKKQSFIQYGSHTASTW
;
A
#
# COMPACT_ATOMS: atom_id res chain seq x y z
N MET A 1 -27.25 1.40 14.83
CA MET A 1 -26.94 0.51 13.68
C MET A 1 -27.67 -0.82 13.83
N GLN A 2 -28.60 -1.13 12.92
CA GLN A 2 -29.22 -2.46 12.84
C GLN A 2 -28.31 -3.34 11.97
N VAL A 3 -27.70 -4.36 12.56
CA VAL A 3 -26.84 -5.31 11.82
C VAL A 3 -27.72 -6.44 11.31
N THR A 4 -27.90 -6.52 9.99
CA THR A 4 -28.64 -7.62 9.37
C THR A 4 -27.67 -8.77 9.12
N GLU A 5 -27.93 -9.92 9.74
CA GLU A 5 -27.18 -11.14 9.44
C GLU A 5 -27.38 -11.50 7.97
N LEU A 6 -26.28 -11.64 7.25
CA LEU A 6 -26.30 -12.07 5.87
C LEU A 6 -26.56 -13.57 5.86
N ARG A 7 -27.82 -13.97 5.64
CA ARG A 7 -28.16 -15.37 5.40
C ARG A 7 -27.62 -15.76 4.03
N ALA A 8 -26.56 -16.57 4.04
CA ALA A 8 -26.00 -17.12 2.82
C ALA A 8 -27.06 -18.01 2.16
N ASP A 9 -27.60 -17.54 1.04
CA ASP A 9 -28.38 -18.35 0.10
C ASP A 9 -27.41 -18.98 -0.91
N ALA A 10 -27.73 -20.15 -1.44
CA ALA A 10 -26.94 -20.80 -2.50
C ALA A 10 -26.78 -19.91 -3.74
N ASP A 11 -27.70 -18.96 -3.93
CA ASP A 11 -27.71 -18.01 -5.04
C ASP A 11 -26.91 -16.72 -4.76
N ILE A 12 -26.49 -16.47 -3.51
CA ILE A 12 -25.70 -15.29 -3.14
C ILE A 12 -24.21 -15.61 -3.33
N ARG A 13 -23.62 -15.03 -4.39
CA ARG A 13 -22.18 -15.07 -4.64
C ARG A 13 -21.45 -14.21 -3.60
N LEU A 14 -21.13 -14.80 -2.45
CA LEU A 14 -20.36 -14.13 -1.39
C LEU A 14 -18.95 -13.79 -1.89
N LYS A 15 -18.56 -12.53 -1.72
CA LYS A 15 -17.20 -12.09 -2.05
C LYS A 15 -16.25 -12.48 -0.92
N ARG A 16 -15.27 -13.32 -1.23
CA ARG A 16 -14.22 -13.75 -0.30
C ARG A 16 -13.44 -12.55 0.25
N ASN A 17 -13.26 -12.48 1.56
CA ASN A 17 -12.33 -11.56 2.21
C ASN A 17 -11.12 -12.33 2.76
N VAL A 18 -10.00 -12.26 2.03
CA VAL A 18 -8.79 -13.02 2.37
C VAL A 18 -8.23 -12.66 3.75
N PHE A 19 -8.32 -11.40 4.18
CA PHE A 19 -7.81 -10.98 5.49
C PHE A 19 -8.58 -11.64 6.63
N ILE A 20 -9.92 -11.69 6.53
CA ILE A 20 -10.77 -12.34 7.54
C ILE A 20 -10.49 -13.85 7.56
N GLU A 21 -10.47 -14.48 6.39
CA GLU A 21 -10.27 -15.92 6.27
C GLU A 21 -8.91 -16.37 6.80
N THR A 22 -7.84 -15.66 6.44
CA THR A 22 -6.49 -15.96 6.91
C THR A 22 -6.34 -15.67 8.41
N ALA A 23 -6.85 -14.54 8.91
CA ALA A 23 -6.82 -14.21 10.33
C ALA A 23 -7.57 -15.26 11.18
N LEU A 24 -8.75 -15.68 10.72
CA LEU A 24 -9.52 -16.74 11.37
C LEU A 24 -8.75 -18.06 11.36
N SER A 25 -8.25 -18.46 10.19
CA SER A 25 -7.52 -19.73 10.02
C SER A 25 -6.27 -19.80 10.91
N PHE A 26 -5.48 -18.72 10.96
CA PHE A 26 -4.29 -18.62 11.81
C PHE A 26 -4.67 -18.64 13.29
N THR A 27 -5.66 -17.83 13.70
CA THR A 27 -6.03 -17.71 15.12
C THR A 27 -6.62 -19.01 15.67
N LEU A 28 -7.52 -19.67 14.93
CA LEU A 28 -8.09 -20.95 15.37
C LEU A 28 -7.04 -22.08 15.36
N SER A 29 -6.10 -22.07 14.41
CA SER A 29 -4.97 -23.00 14.42
C SER A 29 -4.09 -22.80 15.65
N TYR A 30 -3.80 -21.55 16.01
CA TYR A 30 -3.05 -21.22 17.22
C TYR A 30 -3.80 -21.64 18.48
N ILE A 31 -5.09 -21.31 18.61
CA ILE A 31 -5.93 -21.71 19.75
C ILE A 31 -5.96 -23.24 19.90
N SER A 32 -6.19 -23.99 18.82
CA SER A 32 -6.22 -25.47 18.85
C SER A 32 -4.87 -26.13 19.17
N SER A 33 -3.77 -25.40 18.96
CA SER A 33 -2.43 -25.83 19.34
C SER A 33 -2.15 -25.66 20.84
N ILE A 34 -2.81 -24.68 21.48
CA ILE A 34 -2.71 -24.40 22.91
C ILE A 34 -3.70 -25.26 23.70
N SER A 35 -4.97 -25.24 23.29
CA SER A 35 -6.05 -25.98 23.92
C SER A 35 -6.54 -27.08 23.01
N LYS A 36 -6.66 -28.30 23.56
CA LYS A 36 -7.27 -29.45 22.87
C LYS A 36 -8.79 -29.50 23.02
N THR A 37 -9.40 -28.50 23.67
CA THR A 37 -10.85 -28.40 23.76
C THR A 37 -11.48 -28.09 22.40
N LEU A 38 -12.69 -28.61 22.18
CA LEU A 38 -13.46 -28.26 21.00
C LEU A 38 -13.75 -26.75 21.02
N ILE A 39 -13.52 -26.08 19.89
CA ILE A 39 -13.82 -24.66 19.72
C ILE A 39 -15.33 -24.55 19.44
N PRO A 40 -16.13 -23.93 20.34
CA PRO A 40 -17.57 -23.79 20.12
C PRO A 40 -17.87 -22.81 18.99
N SER A 41 -19.06 -22.93 18.39
CA SER A 41 -19.53 -21.98 17.37
C SER A 41 -19.76 -20.58 17.96
N VAL A 42 -19.45 -19.54 17.19
CA VAL A 42 -19.65 -18.15 17.58
C VAL A 42 -20.19 -17.31 16.42
N ASN A 43 -20.90 -16.25 16.76
CA ASN A 43 -21.28 -15.20 15.82
C ASN A 43 -20.30 -14.04 15.97
N VAL A 44 -19.76 -13.56 14.84
CA VAL A 44 -18.81 -12.44 14.80
C VAL A 44 -19.44 -11.30 14.01
N THR A 45 -19.47 -10.13 14.62
CA THR A 45 -19.85 -8.89 13.94
C THR A 45 -18.61 -8.03 13.74
N ILE A 46 -18.35 -7.62 12.51
CA ILE A 46 -17.21 -6.76 12.15
C ILE A 46 -17.77 -5.42 11.72
N ILE A 47 -17.29 -4.35 12.34
CA ILE A 47 -17.69 -2.97 12.07
C ILE A 47 -16.43 -2.16 11.77
N ALA A 48 -16.51 -1.24 10.81
CA ALA A 48 -15.42 -0.37 10.41
C ALA A 48 -15.59 1.02 11.00
N ASP A 49 -14.53 1.55 11.60
CA ASP A 49 -14.48 2.94 12.05
C ASP A 49 -14.45 3.91 10.86
N ASN A 50 -15.09 5.07 11.00
CA ASN A 50 -15.26 6.04 9.92
C ASN A 50 -13.92 6.54 9.36
N ASP A 51 -12.91 6.69 10.21
CA ASP A 51 -11.61 7.24 9.82
C ASP A 51 -10.87 6.38 8.79
N TYR A 52 -11.21 5.09 8.69
CA TYR A 52 -10.59 4.18 7.72
C TYR A 52 -11.14 4.31 6.30
N TYR A 53 -12.26 5.01 6.11
CA TYR A 53 -12.98 5.06 4.83
C TYR A 53 -13.48 6.47 4.49
N SER A 54 -13.23 6.92 3.25
CA SER A 54 -13.67 8.22 2.79
C SER A 54 -15.17 8.22 2.49
N THR A 55 -15.93 9.12 3.11
CA THR A 55 -17.37 9.27 2.86
C THR A 55 -17.60 10.08 1.58
N SER A 56 -18.38 9.51 0.66
CA SER A 56 -18.75 10.18 -0.59
C SER A 56 -19.99 11.06 -0.37
N GLY A 57 -19.87 12.12 0.42
CA GLY A 57 -20.92 13.15 0.53
C GLY A 57 -22.19 12.76 1.32
N ALA A 58 -22.12 11.83 2.26
CA ALA A 58 -23.17 11.69 3.27
C ALA A 58 -23.01 12.80 4.33
N ASP A 59 -24.12 13.35 4.82
CA ASP A 59 -24.19 14.33 5.91
C ASP A 59 -23.32 13.85 7.10
N VAL A 60 -22.13 14.44 7.23
CA VAL A 60 -21.20 14.22 8.37
C VAL A 60 -21.76 14.88 9.65
N SER A 61 -23.04 15.24 9.67
CA SER A 61 -23.73 15.84 10.81
C SER A 61 -24.00 14.83 11.93
N SER A 62 -23.91 13.52 11.65
CA SER A 62 -24.01 12.49 12.69
C SER A 62 -22.64 12.21 13.32
N SER A 63 -22.54 12.42 14.63
CA SER A 63 -21.37 12.07 15.44
C SER A 63 -21.21 10.56 15.68
N GLU A 64 -21.94 9.72 14.94
CA GLU A 64 -21.91 8.27 15.11
C GLU A 64 -20.55 7.71 14.65
N ARG A 65 -19.93 6.88 15.48
CA ARG A 65 -18.60 6.29 15.22
C ARG A 65 -18.56 5.32 14.03
N PHE A 66 -19.70 4.74 13.68
CA PHE A 66 -19.82 3.70 12.67
C PHE A 66 -20.93 4.05 11.68
N HIS A 67 -20.55 4.60 10.53
CA HIS A 67 -21.48 5.00 9.47
C HIS A 67 -21.77 3.86 8.50
N ASP A 68 -22.99 3.87 7.95
CA ASP A 68 -23.30 3.11 6.76
C ASP A 68 -22.76 3.88 5.54
N PHE A 69 -21.74 3.32 4.89
CA PHE A 69 -21.15 3.92 3.69
C PHE A 69 -22.04 3.82 2.45
N GLY A 70 -23.18 3.12 2.54
CA GLY A 70 -24.12 2.93 1.43
C GLY A 70 -23.57 2.05 0.30
N VAL A 71 -22.40 1.45 0.50
CA VAL A 71 -21.72 0.58 -0.46
C VAL A 71 -21.13 -0.65 0.23
N PRO A 72 -20.99 -1.78 -0.49
CA PRO A 72 -20.21 -2.91 -0.01
C PRO A 72 -18.78 -2.51 0.37
N LEU A 73 -18.21 -3.16 1.41
CA LEU A 73 -16.90 -2.81 1.98
C LEU A 73 -15.74 -2.83 0.98
N ASP A 74 -15.84 -3.66 -0.06
CA ASP A 74 -14.87 -3.76 -1.15
C ASP A 74 -14.95 -2.61 -2.16
N GLN A 75 -16.03 -1.83 -2.14
CA GLN A 75 -16.25 -0.64 -2.95
C GLN A 75 -16.03 0.66 -2.17
N ALA A 76 -15.95 0.59 -0.83
CA ALA A 76 -15.65 1.74 0.01
C ALA A 76 -14.20 2.22 -0.23
N ASN A 77 -14.03 3.54 -0.39
CA ASN A 77 -12.72 4.16 -0.57
C ASN A 77 -11.97 4.15 0.77
N LYS A 78 -10.75 3.61 0.79
CA LYS A 78 -9.92 3.57 1.99
C LYS A 78 -9.06 4.81 2.10
N THR A 79 -8.88 5.32 3.32
CA THR A 79 -8.04 6.51 3.61
C THR A 79 -6.54 6.21 3.66
N GLY A 80 -6.15 4.93 3.61
CA GLY A 80 -4.74 4.53 3.69
C GLY A 80 -4.20 4.36 5.10
N LEU A 81 -5.00 4.56 6.15
CA LEU A 81 -4.61 4.42 7.56
C LEU A 81 -4.35 2.98 8.06
N GLY A 82 -4.22 1.99 7.15
CA GLY A 82 -3.97 0.61 7.55
C GLY A 82 -5.21 -0.18 8.00
N SER A 83 -6.38 0.05 7.38
CA SER A 83 -7.64 -0.60 7.76
C SER A 83 -7.62 -2.13 7.77
N SER A 84 -6.81 -2.77 6.91
CA SER A 84 -6.64 -4.23 6.94
C SER A 84 -5.83 -4.71 8.15
N ALA A 85 -4.83 -3.94 8.59
CA ALA A 85 -4.04 -4.25 9.76
C ALA A 85 -4.88 -4.08 11.04
N ALA A 86 -5.66 -3.00 11.13
CA ALA A 86 -6.61 -2.78 12.21
C ALA A 86 -7.64 -3.93 12.30
N LEU A 87 -8.21 -4.34 11.16
CA LEU A 87 -9.13 -5.49 11.09
C LEU A 87 -8.48 -6.79 11.59
N VAL A 88 -7.31 -7.16 11.06
CA VAL A 88 -6.62 -8.40 11.47
C VAL A 88 -6.26 -8.37 12.95
N THR A 89 -5.75 -7.25 13.45
CA THR A 89 -5.33 -7.08 14.84
C THR A 89 -6.51 -7.16 15.80
N ALA A 90 -7.58 -6.40 15.56
CA ALA A 90 -8.77 -6.43 16.40
C ALA A 90 -9.47 -7.79 16.37
N PHE A 91 -9.55 -8.42 15.19
CA PHE A 91 -10.22 -9.70 15.03
C PHE A 91 -9.47 -10.85 15.71
N THR A 92 -8.15 -10.93 15.53
CA THR A 92 -7.29 -11.92 16.21
C THR A 92 -7.36 -11.74 17.74
N ALA A 93 -7.27 -10.50 18.25
CA ALA A 93 -7.41 -10.21 19.67
C ALA A 93 -8.77 -10.63 20.24
N ALA A 94 -9.86 -10.36 19.52
CA ALA A 94 -11.21 -10.72 19.96
C ALA A 94 -11.37 -12.24 20.10
N LEU A 95 -10.88 -13.01 19.12
CA LEU A 95 -10.94 -14.47 19.17
C LEU A 95 -10.04 -15.05 20.28
N LEU A 96 -8.82 -14.53 20.45
CA LEU A 96 -7.92 -14.97 21.51
C LEU A 96 -8.53 -14.74 22.90
N GLN A 97 -9.04 -13.54 23.18
CA GLN A 97 -9.69 -13.22 24.45
C GLN A 97 -10.98 -14.01 24.69
N TYR A 98 -11.71 -14.34 23.62
CA TYR A 98 -12.97 -15.08 23.75
C TYR A 98 -12.74 -16.56 24.06
N TYR A 99 -11.78 -17.20 23.38
CA TYR A 99 -11.58 -18.65 23.49
C TYR A 99 -10.51 -19.07 24.49
N LEU A 100 -9.54 -18.21 24.82
CA LEU A 100 -8.49 -18.54 25.77
C LEU A 100 -8.81 -17.97 27.16
N PRO A 101 -8.57 -18.75 28.23
CA PRO A 101 -8.63 -18.24 29.60
C PRO A 101 -7.68 -17.05 29.82
N LYS A 102 -8.03 -16.16 30.75
CA LYS A 102 -7.22 -14.96 31.05
C LYS A 102 -5.80 -15.26 31.54
N ASP A 103 -5.60 -16.40 32.21
CA ASP A 103 -4.28 -16.87 32.64
C ASP A 103 -3.41 -17.37 31.48
N VAL A 104 -4.02 -17.65 30.32
CA VAL A 104 -3.33 -18.06 29.08
C VAL A 104 -3.08 -16.85 28.16
N PHE A 105 -4.04 -15.94 28.07
CA PHE A 105 -3.94 -14.74 27.25
C PHE A 105 -4.69 -13.56 27.87
N ASP A 106 -3.96 -12.47 28.14
CA ASP A 106 -4.51 -11.19 28.61
C ASP A 106 -3.91 -10.04 27.82
N LEU A 107 -4.73 -9.18 27.20
CA LEU A 107 -4.24 -8.01 26.47
C LEU A 107 -3.50 -7.00 27.36
N ASN A 108 -3.60 -7.08 28.68
CA ASN A 108 -2.84 -6.23 29.59
C ASN A 108 -1.42 -6.77 29.88
N ASP A 109 -1.15 -8.02 29.54
CA ASP A 109 0.15 -8.66 29.69
C ASP A 109 1.02 -8.44 28.45
N GLU A 110 2.29 -8.02 28.66
CA GLU A 110 3.19 -7.69 27.56
C GLU A 110 3.62 -8.92 26.75
N LEU A 111 3.70 -10.10 27.38
CA LEU A 111 4.02 -11.34 26.69
C LEU A 111 2.85 -11.80 25.79
N SER A 112 1.62 -11.63 26.27
CA SER A 112 0.39 -11.84 25.50
C SER A 112 0.27 -10.86 24.33
N LYS A 113 0.57 -9.57 24.53
CA LYS A 113 0.66 -8.58 23.42
C LYS A 113 1.72 -8.98 22.40
N ARG A 114 2.87 -9.51 22.84
CA ARG A 114 3.92 -10.00 21.94
C ARG A 114 3.43 -11.16 21.07
N LYS A 115 2.78 -12.15 21.68
CA LYS A 115 2.16 -13.26 20.94
C LYS A 115 1.07 -12.78 19.98
N HIS A 116 0.22 -11.86 20.43
CA HIS A 116 -0.82 -11.25 19.61
C HIS A 116 -0.25 -10.54 18.38
N HIS A 117 0.78 -9.70 18.58
CA HIS A 117 1.51 -9.07 17.50
C HIS A 117 2.07 -10.10 16.51
N ASN A 118 2.80 -11.11 16.99
CA ASN A 118 3.43 -12.11 16.13
C ASN A 118 2.38 -12.87 15.30
N LEU A 119 1.25 -13.27 15.92
CA LEU A 119 0.15 -13.95 15.25
C LEU A 119 -0.53 -13.05 14.21
N ALA A 120 -0.91 -11.83 14.59
CA ALA A 120 -1.57 -10.87 13.70
C ALA A 120 -0.67 -10.49 12.53
N GLN A 121 0.62 -10.30 12.78
CA GLN A 121 1.62 -9.97 11.77
C GLN A 121 1.83 -11.11 10.78
N ALA A 122 1.95 -12.35 11.26
CA ALA A 122 2.06 -13.54 10.39
C ALA A 122 0.80 -13.72 9.53
N ALA A 123 -0.39 -13.59 10.13
CA ALA A 123 -1.66 -13.69 9.41
C ALA A 123 -1.82 -12.58 8.36
N HIS A 124 -1.45 -11.34 8.69
CA HIS A 124 -1.52 -10.20 7.77
C HIS A 124 -0.56 -10.35 6.60
N CYS A 125 0.70 -10.76 6.84
CA CYS A 125 1.67 -11.04 5.77
C CYS A 125 1.18 -12.16 4.84
N ALA A 126 0.62 -13.24 5.40
CA ALA A 126 0.06 -14.33 4.61
C ALA A 126 -1.14 -13.86 3.76
N ALA A 127 -2.06 -13.08 4.33
CA ALA A 127 -3.21 -12.54 3.62
C ALA A 127 -2.82 -11.55 2.51
N GLN A 128 -1.76 -10.75 2.73
CA GLN A 128 -1.25 -9.79 1.77
C GLN A 128 -0.42 -10.45 0.64
N GLY A 129 0.05 -11.69 0.86
CA GLY A 129 0.92 -12.41 -0.08
C GLY A 129 2.35 -11.85 -0.17
N LYS A 130 2.74 -10.97 0.77
CA LYS A 130 4.10 -10.40 0.85
C LYS A 130 4.40 -9.95 2.28
N VAL A 131 5.68 -9.83 2.59
CA VAL A 131 6.14 -9.24 3.86
C VAL A 131 6.22 -7.72 3.70
N GLY A 132 5.21 -7.02 4.24
CA GLY A 132 5.15 -5.55 4.28
C GLY A 132 6.10 -4.93 5.30
N SER A 133 5.86 -3.66 5.67
CA SER A 133 6.61 -2.99 6.74
C SER A 133 6.32 -3.62 8.11
N GLY A 134 5.10 -4.09 8.35
CA GLY A 134 4.64 -4.61 9.66
C GLY A 134 4.30 -3.52 10.68
N PHE A 135 4.58 -2.26 10.35
CA PHE A 135 4.33 -1.14 11.25
C PHE A 135 2.85 -0.99 11.63
N ASP A 136 1.93 -1.15 10.67
CA ASP A 136 0.50 -0.96 10.89
C ASP A 136 -0.08 -1.96 11.92
N ILE A 137 0.46 -3.19 11.98
CA ILE A 137 0.07 -4.17 13.00
C ILE A 137 0.69 -3.78 14.34
N ALA A 138 1.96 -3.41 14.36
CA ALA A 138 2.63 -2.99 15.59
C ALA A 138 1.93 -1.77 16.23
N SER A 139 1.57 -0.76 15.44
CA SER A 139 0.85 0.41 15.94
C SER A 139 -0.58 0.07 16.40
N ALA A 140 -1.25 -0.88 15.74
CA ALA A 140 -2.57 -1.36 16.17
C ALA A 140 -2.52 -2.16 17.49
N VAL A 141 -1.42 -2.85 17.79
CA VAL A 141 -1.24 -3.62 19.04
C VAL A 141 -0.73 -2.73 20.18
N TYR A 142 0.27 -1.89 19.92
CA TYR A 142 1.03 -1.20 20.96
C TYR A 142 0.73 0.30 21.04
N GLY A 143 -0.02 0.87 20.09
CA GLY A 143 -0.22 2.31 19.96
C GLY A 143 1.02 3.00 19.40
N SER A 144 1.26 4.24 19.84
CA SER A 144 2.44 5.01 19.45
C SER A 144 3.73 4.28 19.80
N CYS A 145 4.59 4.05 18.81
CA CYS A 145 5.86 3.36 19.00
C CYS A 145 6.86 3.73 17.89
N VAL A 146 8.14 3.58 18.22
CA VAL A 146 9.21 3.40 17.22
C VAL A 146 9.30 1.91 16.92
N TYR A 147 9.31 1.57 15.63
CA TYR A 147 9.25 0.19 15.17
C TYR A 147 10.40 -0.10 14.20
N ARG A 148 11.10 -1.22 14.44
CA ARG A 148 12.00 -1.83 13.47
C ARG A 148 11.42 -3.17 13.03
N ARG A 149 11.34 -3.34 11.71
CA ARG A 149 10.78 -4.53 11.09
C ARG A 149 11.65 -5.76 11.34
N PHE A 150 11.00 -6.86 11.64
CA PHE A 150 11.58 -8.19 11.70
C PHE A 150 12.18 -8.66 10.36
N SER A 151 13.09 -9.62 10.43
CA SER A 151 13.66 -10.32 9.29
C SER A 151 12.61 -11.20 8.60
N PRO A 152 12.37 -11.05 7.28
CA PRO A 152 11.38 -11.84 6.55
C PRO A 152 11.55 -13.36 6.66
N SER A 153 12.79 -13.83 6.88
CA SER A 153 13.12 -15.26 7.01
C SER A 153 12.42 -15.95 8.17
N ILE A 154 12.03 -15.21 9.21
CA ILE A 154 11.28 -15.73 10.37
C ILE A 154 9.95 -16.37 9.93
N LEU A 155 9.33 -15.87 8.86
CA LEU A 155 8.04 -16.37 8.38
C LEU A 155 8.15 -17.58 7.43
N THR A 156 9.33 -17.87 6.91
CA THR A 156 9.53 -18.84 5.81
C THR A 156 9.04 -20.25 6.15
N ASN A 157 9.19 -20.67 7.41
CA ASN A 157 8.91 -22.05 7.83
C ASN A 157 7.50 -22.24 8.42
N CYS A 158 6.68 -21.19 8.51
CA CYS A 158 5.31 -21.32 9.01
C CYS A 158 4.46 -22.25 8.11
N GLY A 159 4.61 -22.10 6.79
CA GLY A 159 3.80 -22.79 5.79
C GLY A 159 2.36 -22.27 5.75
N GLU A 160 1.45 -23.06 5.16
CA GLU A 160 0.08 -22.63 4.87
C GLU A 160 -0.96 -23.34 5.75
N PRO A 161 -2.08 -22.67 6.08
CA PRO A 161 -3.23 -23.29 6.73
C PRO A 161 -3.70 -24.57 6.00
N GLY A 162 -4.10 -25.57 6.78
CA GLY A 162 -4.54 -26.87 6.25
C GLY A 162 -3.41 -27.87 5.95
N THR A 163 -2.14 -27.43 5.93
CA THR A 163 -1.00 -28.36 5.79
C THR A 163 -0.72 -29.10 7.10
N LYS A 164 -0.21 -30.34 7.00
CA LYS A 164 0.12 -31.16 8.18
C LYS A 164 1.15 -30.44 9.06
N GLY A 165 0.86 -30.35 10.36
CA GLY A 165 1.74 -29.70 11.35
C GLY A 165 1.76 -28.17 11.30
N PHE A 166 0.87 -27.52 10.54
CA PHE A 166 0.78 -26.07 10.48
C PHE A 166 0.55 -25.44 11.86
N ALA A 167 -0.40 -25.97 12.64
CA ALA A 167 -0.73 -25.44 13.96
C ALA A 167 0.47 -25.41 14.91
N ASP A 168 1.29 -26.48 14.93
CA ASP A 168 2.48 -26.55 15.78
C ASP A 168 3.58 -25.59 15.30
N ARG A 169 3.80 -25.47 13.99
CA ARG A 169 4.76 -24.51 13.42
C ARG A 169 4.34 -23.07 13.71
N LEU A 170 3.06 -22.76 13.53
CA LEU A 170 2.50 -21.45 13.84
C LEU A 170 2.64 -21.14 15.33
N ARG A 171 2.34 -22.10 16.21
CA ARG A 171 2.56 -21.94 17.65
C ARG A 171 4.00 -21.63 17.97
N ASN A 172 4.94 -22.39 17.42
CA ASN A 172 6.37 -22.18 17.66
C ASN A 172 6.86 -20.81 17.15
N LEU A 173 6.30 -20.34 16.03
CA LEU A 173 6.56 -19.00 15.49
C LEU A 173 6.01 -17.89 16.41
N VAL A 174 4.78 -18.05 16.91
CA VAL A 174 4.10 -17.05 17.73
C VAL A 174 4.66 -17.01 19.15
N ASP A 175 4.91 -18.18 19.74
CA ASP A 175 5.48 -18.35 21.09
C ASP A 175 7.02 -18.19 21.12
N GLU A 176 7.66 -18.02 19.95
CA GLU A 176 9.12 -17.88 19.81
C GLU A 176 9.92 -19.08 20.36
N THR A 177 9.33 -20.28 20.32
CA THR A 177 9.93 -21.53 20.82
C THR A 177 10.50 -22.42 19.70
N GLY A 178 10.38 -21.99 18.44
CA GLY A 178 10.82 -22.72 17.27
C GLY A 178 12.33 -22.67 17.02
N LYS A 179 12.77 -23.39 15.98
CA LYS A 179 14.17 -23.37 15.53
C LYS A 179 14.55 -22.10 14.75
N ASP A 180 13.55 -21.34 14.33
CA ASP A 180 13.71 -20.12 13.52
C ASP A 180 14.12 -18.90 14.35
N GLY A 181 14.25 -19.06 15.68
CA GLY A 181 14.65 -18.03 16.62
C GLY A 181 13.49 -17.16 17.10
N ALA A 182 13.81 -16.20 17.96
CA ALA A 182 12.88 -15.16 18.38
C ALA A 182 12.74 -14.10 17.29
N TRP A 183 11.62 -13.36 17.29
CA TRP A 183 11.46 -12.27 16.33
C TRP A 183 12.43 -11.14 16.68
N ASP A 184 13.21 -10.70 15.70
CA ASP A 184 14.14 -9.57 15.78
C ASP A 184 13.45 -8.20 15.57
N THR A 185 12.11 -8.16 15.60
CA THR A 185 11.38 -6.88 15.61
C THR A 185 11.65 -6.13 16.90
N GLU A 186 11.93 -4.84 16.76
CA GLU A 186 12.04 -3.91 17.88
C GLU A 186 10.80 -3.01 17.94
N ILE A 187 10.24 -2.86 19.14
CA ILE A 187 9.08 -2.00 19.40
C ILE A 187 9.37 -1.20 20.66
N VAL A 188 9.50 0.12 20.53
CA VAL A 188 9.82 1.02 21.64
C VAL A 188 8.69 2.03 21.80
N LYS A 189 7.80 1.79 22.78
CA LYS A 189 6.59 2.59 23.02
C LYS A 189 6.91 4.02 23.50
N ASP A 190 7.89 4.17 24.38
CA ASP A 190 8.24 5.48 24.97
C ASP A 190 9.17 6.35 24.10
N ALA A 191 9.65 5.83 22.97
CA ALA A 191 10.57 6.55 22.10
C ALA A 191 9.87 7.61 21.22
N VAL A 192 8.54 7.72 21.27
CA VAL A 192 7.80 8.78 20.58
C VAL A 192 6.49 9.06 21.33
N LYS A 193 6.20 10.34 21.61
CA LYS A 193 4.99 10.78 22.32
C LYS A 193 4.49 12.07 21.70
N VAL A 194 3.20 12.16 21.38
CA VAL A 194 2.61 13.44 20.94
C VAL A 194 2.42 14.32 22.18
N PRO A 195 3.05 15.51 22.26
CA PRO A 195 2.92 16.40 23.42
C PRO A 195 1.48 16.83 23.65
N ALA A 196 1.11 17.02 24.92
CA ALA A 196 -0.17 17.62 25.27
C ALA A 196 -0.29 19.03 24.66
N GLY A 197 -1.46 19.37 24.13
CA GLY A 197 -1.67 20.63 23.42
C GLY A 197 -1.25 20.63 21.95
N LEU A 198 -0.80 19.48 21.42
CA LEU A 198 -0.61 19.26 19.99
C LEU A 198 -1.55 18.15 19.49
N ARG A 199 -1.95 18.26 18.23
CA ARG A 199 -2.83 17.32 17.52
C ARG A 199 -2.19 16.93 16.19
N LEU A 200 -2.20 15.63 15.88
CA LEU A 200 -1.85 15.13 14.56
C LEU A 200 -3.10 15.15 13.67
N VAL A 201 -3.00 15.74 12.48
CA VAL A 201 -4.06 15.80 11.49
C VAL A 201 -3.56 15.20 10.19
N MET A 202 -4.39 14.41 9.52
CA MET A 202 -4.10 13.88 8.19
C MET A 202 -4.96 14.61 7.16
N CYS A 203 -4.32 15.04 6.07
CA CYS A 203 -4.96 15.61 4.90
C CYS A 203 -4.86 14.58 3.76
N ASP A 204 -5.98 13.93 3.43
CA ASP A 204 -6.06 12.98 2.32
C ASP A 204 -6.00 13.71 0.97
N VAL A 205 -5.07 13.31 0.11
CA VAL A 205 -4.93 13.84 -1.24
C VAL A 205 -5.63 12.86 -2.18
N LYS A 206 -6.81 13.23 -2.69
CA LYS A 206 -7.53 12.45 -3.72
C LYS A 206 -6.60 12.19 -4.91
N GLY A 207 -6.02 11.00 -5.01
CA GLY A 207 -5.04 10.75 -6.06
C GLY A 207 -4.30 9.43 -5.97
N GLY A 208 -3.91 8.97 -4.77
CA GLY A 208 -3.31 7.66 -4.46
C GLY A 208 -2.22 7.16 -5.43
N SER A 209 -0.98 7.14 -4.97
CA SER A 209 0.22 6.64 -5.65
C SER A 209 0.25 5.11 -5.82
N GLN A 210 1.13 4.60 -6.69
CA GLN A 210 1.48 3.17 -6.74
C GLN A 210 2.71 2.89 -5.87
N THR A 211 2.50 2.74 -4.57
CA THR A 211 3.49 2.48 -3.51
C THR A 211 4.54 1.39 -3.83
N PRO A 212 4.18 0.21 -4.42
CA PRO A 212 5.17 -0.87 -4.60
C PRO A 212 6.28 -0.56 -5.61
N GLY A 213 5.99 0.26 -6.63
CA GLY A 213 6.98 0.64 -7.64
C GLY A 213 8.05 1.57 -7.07
N MET A 214 7.64 2.54 -6.25
CA MET A 214 8.52 3.55 -5.66
C MET A 214 9.57 2.92 -4.74
N VAL A 215 9.16 2.04 -3.83
CA VAL A 215 10.08 1.37 -2.88
C VAL A 215 11.14 0.55 -3.62
N LYS A 216 10.74 -0.20 -4.66
CA LYS A 216 11.68 -1.00 -5.46
C LYS A 216 12.73 -0.10 -6.12
N THR A 217 12.32 1.03 -6.70
CA THR A 217 13.22 1.97 -7.34
C THR A 217 14.19 2.61 -6.34
N ILE A 218 13.74 3.01 -5.15
CA ILE A 218 14.61 3.55 -4.10
C ILE A 218 15.64 2.52 -3.65
N LEU A 219 15.24 1.26 -3.43
CA LEU A 219 16.16 0.20 -3.00
C LEU A 219 17.21 -0.12 -4.08
N LEU A 220 16.81 -0.11 -5.35
CA LEU A 220 17.75 -0.26 -6.47
C LEU A 220 18.73 0.90 -6.55
N TRP A 221 18.23 2.14 -6.44
CA TRP A 221 19.06 3.33 -6.39
C TRP A 221 20.06 3.27 -5.23
N ARG A 222 19.61 2.93 -4.03
CA ARG A 222 20.46 2.79 -2.83
C ARG A 222 21.60 1.79 -3.06
N LYS A 223 21.28 0.62 -3.63
CA LYS A 223 22.27 -0.40 -3.97
C LYS A 223 23.29 0.09 -5.01
N GLN A 224 22.86 0.89 -6.00
CA GLN A 224 23.72 1.40 -7.06
C GLN A 224 24.65 2.52 -6.59
N GLN A 225 24.18 3.40 -5.71
CA GLN A 225 24.92 4.58 -5.25
C GLN A 225 25.83 4.32 -4.04
N GLY A 226 25.67 3.17 -3.38
CA GLY A 226 26.56 2.71 -2.31
C GLY A 226 26.66 3.72 -1.17
N GLU A 227 27.90 4.08 -0.78
CA GLU A 227 28.20 4.93 0.37
C GLU A 227 27.46 6.27 0.36
N SER A 228 27.25 6.88 -0.82
CA SER A 228 26.56 8.18 -0.92
C SER A 228 25.07 8.08 -0.55
N ALA A 229 24.40 6.99 -0.94
CA ALA A 229 23.03 6.72 -0.55
C ALA A 229 22.94 6.31 0.93
N GLU A 230 23.91 5.54 1.45
CA GLU A 230 23.97 5.19 2.87
C GLU A 230 24.13 6.43 3.75
N ALA A 231 25.00 7.37 3.38
CA ALA A 231 25.16 8.63 4.10
C ALA A 231 23.85 9.44 4.16
N LEU A 232 23.11 9.52 3.06
CA LEU A 232 21.79 10.17 3.05
C LEU A 232 20.78 9.41 3.93
N TRP A 233 20.81 8.08 3.91
CA TRP A 233 19.94 7.22 4.70
C TRP A 233 20.18 7.38 6.21
N GLU A 234 21.44 7.40 6.63
CA GLU A 234 21.85 7.64 8.02
C GLU A 234 21.48 9.04 8.49
N ASN A 235 21.67 10.06 7.64
CA ASN A 235 21.25 11.43 7.95
C ASN A 235 19.73 11.53 8.15
N LEU A 236 18.95 10.81 7.34
CA LEU A 236 17.49 10.75 7.49
C LEU A 236 17.08 10.00 8.77
N GLN A 237 17.74 8.89 9.09
CA GLN A 237 17.52 8.17 10.34
C GLN A 237 17.81 9.06 11.57
N ALA A 238 18.93 9.79 11.55
CA ALA A 238 19.29 10.73 12.61
C ALA A 238 18.27 11.87 12.73
N ALA A 239 17.77 12.40 11.60
CA ALA A 239 16.73 13.44 11.61
C ALA A 239 15.39 12.94 12.17
N ASN A 240 14.96 11.74 11.81
CA ASN A 240 13.76 11.11 12.37
C ASN A 240 13.89 10.83 13.87
N THR A 241 15.06 10.37 14.30
CA THR A 241 15.36 10.15 15.74
C THR A 241 15.30 11.47 16.50
N ALA A 242 15.91 12.54 15.98
CA ALA A 242 15.86 13.86 16.60
C ALA A 242 14.44 14.45 16.68
N LEU A 243 13.57 14.16 15.71
CA LEU A 243 12.15 14.51 15.78
C LEU A 243 11.46 13.77 16.93
N ALA A 244 11.69 12.47 17.04
CA ALA A 244 11.10 11.64 18.09
C ALA A 244 11.57 12.06 19.49
N ASP A 245 12.87 12.33 19.66
CA ASP A 245 13.45 12.82 20.91
C ASP A 245 12.86 14.18 21.31
N GLU A 246 12.66 15.09 20.36
CA GLU A 246 12.07 16.40 20.64
C GLU A 246 10.59 16.30 21.00
N LEU A 247 9.85 15.38 20.36
CA LEU A 247 8.47 15.08 20.73
C LEU A 247 8.38 14.53 22.16
N VAL A 248 9.26 13.60 22.54
CA VAL A 248 9.33 13.09 23.92
C VAL A 248 9.69 14.20 24.90
N ARG A 249 10.70 15.03 24.59
CA ARG A 249 11.10 16.16 25.44
C ARG A 249 9.92 17.11 25.70
N LEU A 250 9.18 17.49 24.66
CA LEU A 250 8.03 18.39 24.78
C LEU A 250 6.83 17.73 25.49
N ALA A 251 6.69 16.41 25.40
CA ALA A 251 5.68 15.68 26.15
C ALA A 251 6.00 15.65 27.65
N ASP A 252 7.28 15.54 28.01
CA ASP A 252 7.74 15.51 29.41
C ASP A 252 7.86 16.91 30.03
N VAL A 253 8.26 17.90 29.23
CA VAL A 253 8.42 19.31 29.62
C VAL A 253 7.66 20.19 28.62
N PRO A 254 6.34 20.44 28.86
CA PRO A 254 5.51 21.20 27.94
C PRO A 254 5.97 22.65 27.78
N GLU A 255 6.24 23.05 26.55
CA GLU A 255 6.61 24.40 26.14
C GLU A 255 5.81 24.79 24.90
N GLN A 256 5.57 26.08 24.70
CA GLN A 256 4.86 26.60 23.52
C GLN A 256 5.82 27.07 22.42
N ASP A 257 7.14 26.98 22.64
CA ASP A 257 8.13 27.20 21.59
C ASP A 257 8.39 25.91 20.82
N TYR A 258 7.81 25.84 19.62
CA TYR A 258 7.98 24.70 18.72
C TYR A 258 9.04 24.93 17.64
N SER A 259 9.93 25.93 17.79
CA SER A 259 10.97 26.26 16.80
C SER A 259 11.92 25.09 16.49
N LYS A 260 12.31 24.32 17.51
CA LYS A 260 13.13 23.13 17.34
C LYS A 260 12.36 22.02 16.62
N LEU A 261 11.09 21.82 16.96
CA LEU A 261 10.24 20.82 16.32
C LEU A 261 9.99 21.15 14.84
N ARG A 262 9.73 22.42 14.52
CA ARG A 262 9.70 22.98 13.14
C ARG A 262 10.97 22.64 12.38
N SER A 263 12.13 22.88 13.00
CA SER A 263 13.43 22.62 12.39
C SER A 263 13.65 21.13 12.09
N CYS A 264 13.21 20.23 12.98
CA CYS A 264 13.25 18.79 12.73
C CYS A 264 12.40 18.39 11.52
N PHE A 265 11.17 18.89 11.41
CA PHE A 265 10.31 18.67 10.23
C PHE A 265 10.96 19.16 8.94
N SER A 266 11.47 20.39 8.92
CA SER A 266 12.15 20.95 7.75
C SER A 266 13.37 20.14 7.34
N LYS A 267 14.16 19.65 8.32
CA LYS A 267 15.34 18.81 8.04
C LYS A 267 14.95 17.49 7.40
N ILE A 268 13.93 16.79 7.93
CA ILE A 268 13.43 15.54 7.36
C ILE A 268 12.94 15.76 5.92
N ARG A 269 12.11 16.78 5.69
CA ARG A 269 11.59 17.10 4.35
C ARG A 269 12.69 17.42 3.36
N ASN A 270 13.72 18.18 3.76
CA ASN A 270 14.85 18.47 2.88
C ASN A 270 15.61 17.19 2.49
N LEU A 271 15.89 16.30 3.44
CA LEU A 271 16.55 15.02 3.16
C LEU A 271 15.69 14.10 2.27
N ILE A 272 14.37 14.10 2.44
CA ILE A 272 13.43 13.36 1.58
C ILE A 272 13.41 13.94 0.15
N LYS A 273 13.45 15.27 -0.01
CA LYS A 273 13.55 15.91 -1.32
C LYS A 273 14.90 15.62 -1.99
N ASP A 274 16.00 15.66 -1.23
CA ASP A 274 17.33 15.29 -1.74
C ASP A 274 17.34 13.83 -2.23
N MET A 275 16.72 12.92 -1.46
CA MET A 275 16.55 11.52 -1.86
C MET A 275 15.66 11.40 -3.10
N SER A 276 14.59 12.19 -3.18
CA SER A 276 13.67 12.19 -4.32
C SER A 276 14.39 12.62 -5.60
N ALA A 277 15.20 13.67 -5.52
CA ALA A 277 16.01 14.15 -6.63
C ALA A 277 17.08 13.11 -7.03
N ALA A 278 17.80 12.56 -6.06
CA ALA A 278 18.88 11.59 -6.32
C ALA A 278 18.37 10.26 -6.90
N SER A 279 17.21 9.79 -6.44
CA SER A 279 16.60 8.53 -6.86
C SER A 279 15.64 8.65 -8.05
N THR A 280 15.28 9.88 -8.44
CA THR A 280 14.20 10.18 -9.40
C THR A 280 12.83 9.62 -9.00
N VAL A 281 12.64 9.29 -7.72
CA VAL A 281 11.37 8.82 -7.16
C VAL A 281 10.71 9.98 -6.44
N PRO A 282 9.46 10.37 -6.80
CA PRO A 282 8.79 11.50 -6.17
C PRO A 282 8.25 11.10 -4.78
N VAL A 283 9.12 11.00 -3.76
CA VAL A 283 8.71 10.70 -2.38
C VAL A 283 7.97 11.90 -1.79
N GLU A 284 8.53 13.10 -1.94
CA GLU A 284 7.81 14.36 -1.72
C GLU A 284 7.80 15.16 -3.03
N PRO A 285 6.79 15.00 -3.90
CA PRO A 285 6.72 15.73 -5.16
C PRO A 285 6.51 17.24 -4.92
N PRO A 286 6.80 18.08 -5.94
CA PRO A 286 6.63 19.53 -5.84
C PRO A 286 5.23 19.98 -5.41
N GLU A 287 4.19 19.26 -5.81
CA GLU A 287 2.79 19.52 -5.43
C GLU A 287 2.55 19.30 -3.93
N GLN A 288 3.07 18.22 -3.35
CA GLN A 288 3.01 18.01 -1.91
C GLN A 288 3.90 18.99 -1.16
N THR A 289 5.08 19.34 -1.72
CA THR A 289 5.95 20.37 -1.14
C THR A 289 5.18 21.69 -0.99
N ARG A 290 4.51 22.14 -2.05
CA ARG A 290 3.70 23.38 -2.04
C ARG A 290 2.57 23.32 -1.02
N LEU A 291 1.86 22.19 -0.94
CA LEU A 291 0.78 21.99 0.03
C LEU A 291 1.30 22.06 1.47
N ILE A 292 2.36 21.32 1.80
CA ILE A 292 2.91 21.32 3.15
C ILE A 292 3.49 22.69 3.51
N ASP A 293 4.13 23.39 2.57
CA ASP A 293 4.66 24.75 2.80
C ASP A 293 3.54 25.74 3.09
N ALA A 294 2.44 25.70 2.34
CA ALA A 294 1.27 26.54 2.59
C ALA A 294 0.60 26.22 3.94
N CYS A 295 0.41 24.94 4.24
CA CYS A 295 -0.12 24.52 5.55
C CYS A 295 0.80 24.97 6.69
N SER A 296 2.12 24.85 6.53
CA SER A 296 3.11 25.23 7.56
C SER A 296 3.16 26.73 7.82
N ALA A 297 2.70 27.56 6.87
CA ALA A 297 2.57 29.01 7.03
C ALA A 297 1.34 29.43 7.84
N VAL A 298 0.37 28.52 8.08
CA VAL A 298 -0.81 28.81 8.88
C VAL A 298 -0.43 28.94 10.37
N PRO A 299 -0.81 30.03 11.05
CA PRO A 299 -0.55 30.19 12.48
C PRO A 299 -1.15 29.04 13.31
N GLY A 300 -0.30 28.41 14.12
CA GLY A 300 -0.65 27.23 14.94
C GLY A 300 -0.28 25.89 14.29
N VAL A 301 0.10 25.85 13.02
CA VAL A 301 0.67 24.62 12.41
C VAL A 301 2.14 24.54 12.78
N VAL A 302 2.58 23.43 13.35
CA VAL A 302 3.97 23.22 13.79
C VAL A 302 4.83 22.67 12.66
N GLY A 303 4.30 21.75 11.86
CA GLY A 303 5.03 21.21 10.73
C GLY A 303 4.28 20.03 10.12
N GLY A 304 4.85 19.47 9.07
CA GLY A 304 4.23 18.33 8.40
C GLY A 304 5.24 17.51 7.63
N VAL A 305 4.79 16.34 7.19
CA VAL A 305 5.55 15.42 6.32
C VAL A 305 4.59 14.74 5.36
N VAL A 306 5.16 14.11 4.35
CA VAL A 306 4.47 13.07 3.59
C VAL A 306 4.60 11.74 4.35
N PRO A 307 3.51 11.14 4.85
CA PRO A 307 3.56 9.87 5.55
C PRO A 307 3.72 8.69 4.55
N GLY A 308 4.21 7.56 5.06
CA GLY A 308 4.29 6.31 4.29
C GLY A 308 5.37 6.32 3.22
N ALA A 309 5.07 5.75 2.05
CA ALA A 309 6.04 5.65 0.95
C ALA A 309 6.23 6.95 0.15
N GLY A 310 5.45 7.98 0.45
CA GLY A 310 5.46 9.24 -0.29
C GLY A 310 4.49 9.27 -1.48
N GLY A 311 4.61 10.33 -2.28
CA GLY A 311 3.91 10.45 -3.57
C GLY A 311 2.68 11.34 -3.52
N TYR A 312 1.49 10.77 -3.64
CA TYR A 312 0.24 11.53 -3.83
C TYR A 312 -0.87 11.02 -2.92
N ASP A 313 -0.50 10.42 -1.78
CA ASP A 313 -1.43 9.73 -0.89
C ASP A 313 -2.04 10.69 0.12
N ALA A 314 -1.23 11.19 1.06
CA ALA A 314 -1.69 12.07 2.12
C ALA A 314 -0.57 13.01 2.55
N VAL A 315 -0.92 13.96 3.43
CA VAL A 315 -0.01 14.77 4.22
C VAL A 315 -0.37 14.60 5.69
N ALA A 316 0.62 14.47 6.55
CA ALA A 316 0.45 14.48 8.00
C ALA A 316 0.97 15.80 8.56
N LEU A 317 0.14 16.50 9.33
CA LEU A 317 0.44 17.79 9.95
C LEU A 317 0.36 17.68 11.46
N LEU A 318 1.34 18.23 12.16
CA LEU A 318 1.27 18.45 13.60
C LEU A 318 0.85 19.90 13.84
N ILE A 319 -0.22 20.09 14.58
CA ILE A 319 -0.82 21.40 14.84
C ILE A 319 -1.01 21.59 16.34
N GLU A 320 -1.12 22.84 16.77
CA GLU A 320 -1.65 23.14 18.10
C GLU A 320 -3.08 22.63 18.21
N ASP A 321 -3.40 22.00 19.34
CA ASP A 321 -4.70 21.38 19.62
C ASP A 321 -5.74 22.45 19.96
N ARG A 322 -6.11 23.24 18.95
CA ARG A 322 -7.05 24.34 19.03
C ARG A 322 -8.01 24.29 17.84
N PRO A 323 -9.34 24.34 18.04
CA PRO A 323 -10.31 24.25 16.96
C PRO A 323 -10.07 25.25 15.84
N GLU A 324 -9.70 26.49 16.16
CA GLU A 324 -9.45 27.54 15.18
C GLU A 324 -8.26 27.26 14.25
N VAL A 325 -7.30 26.43 14.67
CA VAL A 325 -6.16 26.04 13.82
C VAL A 325 -6.62 25.01 12.78
N ALA A 326 -7.47 24.05 13.21
CA ALA A 326 -8.05 23.06 12.32
C ALA A 326 -9.02 23.70 11.32
N GLU A 327 -9.82 24.69 11.73
CA GLU A 327 -10.71 25.46 10.84
C GLU A 327 -9.92 26.23 9.79
N ARG A 328 -8.86 26.95 10.18
CA ARG A 328 -7.99 27.66 9.22
C ARG A 328 -7.35 26.72 8.19
N LEU A 329 -6.95 25.52 8.62
CA LEU A 329 -6.43 24.50 7.72
C LEU A 329 -7.50 23.96 6.78
N ALA A 330 -8.70 23.68 7.29
CA ALA A 330 -9.82 23.22 6.48
C ALA A 330 -10.18 24.26 5.42
N ASP A 331 -10.25 25.54 5.78
CA ASP A 331 -10.51 26.65 4.86
C ASP A 331 -9.42 26.78 3.78
N LEU A 332 -8.14 26.65 4.15
CA LEU A 332 -7.03 26.66 3.19
C LEU A 332 -7.14 25.52 2.18
N ILE A 333 -7.46 24.31 2.66
CA ILE A 333 -7.45 23.07 1.86
C ILE A 333 -8.71 22.95 1.00
N LYS A 334 -9.83 23.52 1.43
CA LYS A 334 -11.14 23.43 0.76
C LYS A 334 -11.08 23.78 -0.72
N ASP A 335 -10.35 24.84 -1.06
CA ASP A 335 -10.21 25.34 -2.44
C ASP A 335 -8.81 25.06 -3.02
N TRP A 336 -8.05 24.14 -2.40
CA TRP A 336 -6.68 23.86 -2.82
C TRP A 336 -6.63 23.04 -4.13
N GLU A 337 -6.13 23.67 -5.18
CA GLU A 337 -5.84 22.97 -6.44
C GLU A 337 -4.48 22.28 -6.37
N PHE A 338 -4.50 20.97 -6.11
CA PHE A 338 -3.28 20.18 -5.93
C PHE A 338 -2.33 20.20 -7.15
N GLY A 339 -2.87 20.38 -8.37
CA GLY A 339 -2.07 20.75 -9.55
C GLY A 339 -1.00 19.73 -9.97
N GLY A 340 -1.27 18.42 -9.86
CA GLY A 340 -0.34 17.34 -10.25
C GLY A 340 -1.04 16.15 -10.92
N GLN A 341 -0.28 15.22 -11.48
CA GLN A 341 -0.80 13.97 -12.09
C GLN A 341 -1.31 12.94 -11.07
N GLY A 342 -1.82 13.39 -9.91
CA GLY A 342 -2.67 12.56 -9.06
C GLY A 342 -3.88 12.13 -9.87
N LYS A 343 -4.34 10.88 -9.72
CA LYS A 343 -5.45 10.32 -10.51
C LYS A 343 -6.57 11.35 -10.64
N ALA A 344 -6.83 11.79 -11.86
CA ALA A 344 -8.10 12.44 -12.17
C ALA A 344 -9.19 11.52 -11.63
N SER A 345 -9.91 12.00 -10.62
CA SER A 345 -11.08 11.34 -10.09
C SER A 345 -12.00 11.03 -11.28
N ASN A 346 -12.26 9.75 -11.52
CA ASN A 346 -13.39 9.32 -12.34
C ASN A 346 -14.66 9.73 -11.57
N ASN A 347 -15.00 11.01 -11.63
CA ASN A 347 -16.37 11.41 -11.39
C ASN A 347 -17.17 10.81 -12.55
N ASN A 348 -17.96 9.79 -12.23
CA ASN A 348 -19.13 9.42 -13.01
C ASN A 348 -20.11 10.61 -12.95
N ALA A 349 -19.82 11.63 -13.77
CA ALA A 349 -20.83 12.55 -14.24
C ALA A 349 -21.00 12.25 -15.73
N ALA A 350 -22.20 11.78 -16.06
CA ALA A 350 -22.66 11.69 -17.43
C ALA A 350 -22.57 13.09 -18.06
N ASN A 351 -21.49 13.37 -18.78
CA ASN A 351 -21.42 14.46 -19.74
C ASN A 351 -20.33 14.16 -20.77
N GLY A 352 -20.72 14.18 -22.04
CA GLY A 352 -19.96 13.69 -23.20
C GLY A 352 -18.73 14.52 -23.59
N GLY A 353 -17.76 14.67 -22.70
CA GLY A 353 -16.45 15.24 -22.99
C GLY A 353 -15.41 14.15 -23.35
N THR A 354 -14.68 14.33 -24.44
CA THR A 354 -13.59 13.47 -24.90
C THR A 354 -12.44 13.44 -23.89
N ARG A 355 -12.11 12.27 -23.34
CA ARG A 355 -10.93 12.06 -22.46
C ARG A 355 -9.63 12.37 -23.21
N PRO A 356 -8.59 12.93 -22.57
CA PRO A 356 -7.27 13.05 -23.20
C PRO A 356 -6.66 11.65 -23.42
N ALA A 357 -5.97 11.46 -24.55
CA ALA A 357 -5.32 10.20 -24.86
C ALA A 357 -4.15 9.91 -23.89
N PRO A 358 -3.90 8.65 -23.49
CA PRO A 358 -2.73 8.29 -22.70
C PRO A 358 -1.42 8.71 -23.40
N LYS A 359 -0.36 9.03 -22.63
CA LYS A 359 0.97 9.28 -23.21
C LYS A 359 1.33 8.14 -24.17
N ASN A 360 1.75 8.49 -25.38
CA ASN A 360 2.13 7.60 -26.49
C ASN A 360 1.01 6.87 -27.24
N LEU A 361 -0.27 7.17 -26.96
CA LEU A 361 -1.40 6.68 -27.74
C LEU A 361 -2.18 7.86 -28.35
N SER A 362 -2.67 7.67 -29.57
CA SER A 362 -3.37 8.70 -30.34
C SER A 362 -4.83 8.85 -29.91
N THR A 363 -5.49 7.77 -29.46
CA THR A 363 -6.92 7.78 -29.15
C THR A 363 -7.21 7.28 -27.72
N PRO A 364 -8.03 7.99 -26.92
CA PRO A 364 -8.55 7.47 -25.66
C PRO A 364 -9.55 6.33 -25.90
N ILE A 365 -9.49 5.26 -25.09
CA ILE A 365 -10.49 4.20 -25.13
C ILE A 365 -11.42 4.24 -23.91
N ARG A 366 -12.66 3.79 -24.09
CA ARG A 366 -13.61 3.60 -23.00
C ARG A 366 -13.31 2.31 -22.24
N ASP A 367 -13.46 2.37 -20.91
CA ASP A 367 -13.38 1.24 -19.99
C ASP A 367 -12.16 0.32 -20.19
N PRO A 368 -10.94 0.88 -20.11
CA PRO A 368 -9.71 0.15 -20.41
C PRO A 368 -9.58 -1.16 -19.62
N PHE A 369 -9.79 -1.15 -18.31
CA PHE A 369 -9.61 -2.35 -17.48
C PHE A 369 -10.65 -3.44 -17.79
N THR A 370 -11.89 -3.05 -18.10
CA THR A 370 -12.94 -3.96 -18.56
C THR A 370 -12.54 -4.62 -19.88
N ARG A 371 -11.95 -3.86 -20.81
CA ARG A 371 -11.47 -4.41 -22.08
C ARG A 371 -10.30 -5.37 -21.91
N LEU A 372 -9.40 -5.07 -20.97
CA LEU A 372 -8.31 -5.98 -20.61
C LEU A 372 -8.84 -7.30 -20.05
N GLN A 373 -9.81 -7.23 -19.13
CA GLN A 373 -10.46 -8.40 -18.53
C GLN A 373 -11.23 -9.22 -19.56
N ASN A 374 -11.89 -8.57 -20.51
CA ASN A 374 -12.66 -9.22 -21.57
C ASN A 374 -11.78 -9.71 -22.74
N GLY A 375 -10.46 -9.51 -22.66
CA GLY A 375 -9.52 -9.95 -23.68
C GLY A 375 -9.63 -9.20 -25.01
N ASN A 376 -10.26 -8.01 -25.04
CA ASN A 376 -10.43 -7.19 -26.25
C ASN A 376 -9.71 -5.82 -26.14
N TRP A 377 -8.61 -5.78 -25.37
CA TRP A 377 -7.81 -4.58 -25.11
C TRP A 377 -7.35 -3.80 -26.35
N LEU A 378 -7.05 -4.49 -27.45
CA LEU A 378 -6.55 -3.88 -28.68
C LEU A 378 -7.67 -3.37 -29.59
N HIS A 379 -8.93 -3.71 -29.31
CA HIS A 379 -10.07 -3.37 -30.16
C HIS A 379 -10.40 -1.87 -30.07
N ASP A 380 -11.01 -1.35 -31.14
CA ASP A 380 -11.39 0.07 -31.32
C ASP A 380 -10.21 1.06 -31.15
N ARG A 381 -9.01 0.63 -31.57
CA ARG A 381 -7.80 1.45 -31.62
C ARG A 381 -7.31 1.63 -33.05
N SER A 382 -6.52 2.68 -33.29
CA SER A 382 -5.82 2.89 -34.55
C SER A 382 -4.75 1.80 -34.77
N GLU A 383 -4.39 1.56 -36.03
CA GLU A 383 -3.32 0.60 -36.36
C GLU A 383 -2.01 0.96 -35.63
N GLU A 384 -1.67 2.24 -35.60
CA GLU A 384 -0.46 2.75 -34.94
C GLU A 384 -0.47 2.49 -33.42
N ASP A 385 -1.60 2.72 -32.74
CA ASP A 385 -1.72 2.45 -31.30
C ASP A 385 -1.57 0.95 -31.00
N VAL A 386 -2.17 0.09 -31.82
CA VAL A 386 -2.05 -1.37 -31.67
C VAL A 386 -0.61 -1.82 -31.91
N TYR A 387 0.06 -1.25 -32.91
CA TYR A 387 1.46 -1.52 -33.21
C TYR A 387 2.38 -1.14 -32.04
N ARG A 388 2.22 0.06 -31.48
CA ARG A 388 3.00 0.50 -30.30
C ARG A 388 2.77 -0.41 -29.10
N LEU A 389 1.51 -0.73 -28.78
CA LEU A 389 1.16 -1.58 -27.65
C LEU A 389 1.75 -3.00 -27.77
N LEU A 390 1.79 -3.57 -28.98
CA LEU A 390 2.38 -4.89 -29.21
C LEU A 390 3.90 -4.89 -29.10
N ILE A 391 4.57 -3.81 -29.53
CA ILE A 391 6.03 -3.63 -29.32
C ILE A 391 6.34 -3.53 -27.83
N ASP A 392 5.60 -2.69 -27.10
CA ASP A 392 5.82 -2.49 -25.66
C ASP A 392 5.56 -3.78 -24.87
N ALA A 393 4.51 -4.52 -25.22
CA ALA A 393 4.23 -5.83 -24.62
C ALA A 393 5.34 -6.85 -24.88
N PHE A 394 5.96 -6.83 -26.07
CA PHE A 394 7.09 -7.68 -26.38
C PHE A 394 8.35 -7.29 -25.59
N ARG A 395 8.68 -6.00 -25.53
CA ARG A 395 9.80 -5.48 -24.74
C ARG A 395 9.66 -5.85 -23.27
N LEU A 396 8.46 -5.70 -22.72
CA LEU A 396 8.16 -6.09 -21.34
C LEU A 396 8.37 -7.60 -21.16
N LYS A 397 7.97 -8.44 -22.11
CA LYS A 397 8.23 -9.89 -22.03
C LYS A 397 9.73 -10.23 -22.09
N CYS A 398 10.52 -9.54 -22.93
CA CYS A 398 11.97 -9.71 -22.95
C CYS A 398 12.60 -9.34 -21.60
N ASP A 399 12.20 -8.19 -21.05
CA ASP A 399 12.68 -7.70 -19.75
C ASP A 399 12.27 -8.63 -18.60
N ASP A 400 11.03 -9.15 -18.62
CA ASP A 400 10.52 -10.08 -17.62
C ASP A 400 11.26 -11.42 -17.66
N THR A 401 11.50 -11.98 -18.86
CA THR A 401 12.26 -13.22 -19.02
C THR A 401 13.69 -13.05 -18.52
N TYR A 402 14.34 -11.93 -18.81
CA TYR A 402 15.67 -11.64 -18.26
C TYR A 402 15.67 -11.47 -16.73
N LYS A 403 14.79 -10.63 -16.19
CA LYS A 403 14.81 -10.25 -14.77
C LYS A 403 14.23 -11.30 -13.83
N PHE A 404 13.20 -12.03 -14.27
CA PHE A 404 12.46 -12.95 -13.40
C PHE A 404 12.76 -14.41 -13.70
N GLU A 405 13.01 -14.76 -14.96
CA GLU A 405 13.30 -16.14 -15.37
C GLU A 405 14.81 -16.42 -15.40
N GLY A 406 15.65 -15.37 -15.43
CA GLY A 406 17.11 -15.48 -15.48
C GLY A 406 17.62 -16.01 -16.83
N ASP A 407 16.80 -15.88 -17.87
CA ASP A 407 17.00 -16.43 -19.20
C ASP A 407 16.84 -15.33 -20.28
N THR A 408 17.23 -15.61 -21.52
CA THR A 408 17.09 -14.68 -22.65
C THR A 408 16.01 -15.16 -23.59
N LEU A 409 15.17 -14.25 -24.07
CA LEU A 409 14.14 -14.63 -25.02
C LEU A 409 14.78 -14.96 -26.37
N GLY A 410 14.67 -16.23 -26.79
CA GLY A 410 15.27 -16.70 -28.03
C GLY A 410 14.85 -15.89 -29.27
N GLY A 411 15.79 -15.68 -30.19
CA GLY A 411 15.56 -14.89 -31.41
C GLY A 411 15.61 -13.37 -31.18
N THR A 412 16.20 -12.92 -30.08
CA THR A 412 16.35 -11.50 -29.73
C THR A 412 17.81 -11.09 -29.60
N VAL A 413 18.08 -9.77 -29.65
CA VAL A 413 19.43 -9.23 -29.41
C VAL A 413 19.98 -9.62 -28.03
N PHE A 414 19.10 -9.89 -27.06
CA PHE A 414 19.49 -10.37 -25.74
C PHE A 414 20.02 -11.81 -25.76
N ASP A 415 19.64 -12.60 -26.76
CA ASP A 415 20.07 -13.98 -26.99
C ASP A 415 21.21 -14.09 -28.03
N GLY A 416 21.89 -12.97 -28.32
CA GLY A 416 23.04 -12.92 -29.23
C GLY A 416 22.70 -12.76 -30.71
N GLU A 417 21.43 -12.55 -31.06
CA GLU A 417 21.02 -12.29 -32.45
C GLU A 417 21.34 -10.87 -32.91
N SER A 418 21.51 -10.68 -34.22
CA SER A 418 21.77 -9.36 -34.82
C SER A 418 20.55 -8.41 -34.76
N THR A 419 19.33 -8.96 -34.64
CA THR A 419 18.08 -8.19 -34.49
C THR A 419 17.06 -8.98 -33.67
N SER A 420 16.08 -8.30 -33.09
CA SER A 420 14.97 -8.93 -32.35
C SER A 420 13.76 -9.32 -33.21
N VAL A 421 13.88 -9.23 -34.54
CA VAL A 421 12.77 -9.46 -35.47
C VAL A 421 12.26 -10.90 -35.39
N SER A 422 13.15 -11.89 -35.29
CA SER A 422 12.78 -13.30 -35.20
C SER A 422 11.96 -13.61 -33.94
N GLY A 423 12.44 -13.17 -32.77
CA GLY A 423 11.74 -13.31 -31.50
C GLY A 423 10.40 -12.57 -31.50
N PHE A 424 10.35 -11.40 -32.14
CA PHE A 424 9.11 -10.64 -32.28
C PHE A 424 8.07 -11.35 -33.16
N GLN A 425 8.50 -11.97 -34.27
CA GLN A 425 7.60 -12.77 -35.12
C GLN A 425 7.02 -13.98 -34.36
N GLN A 426 7.83 -14.63 -33.51
CA GLN A 426 7.36 -15.72 -32.65
C GLN A 426 6.35 -15.21 -31.61
N PHE A 427 6.58 -14.04 -31.02
CA PHE A 427 5.63 -13.39 -30.11
C PHE A 427 4.31 -13.07 -30.82
N LEU A 428 4.35 -12.49 -32.01
CA LEU A 428 3.17 -12.20 -32.81
C LEU A 428 2.36 -13.46 -33.15
N ALA A 429 3.03 -14.56 -33.49
CA ALA A 429 2.36 -15.84 -33.71
C ALA A 429 1.58 -16.32 -32.47
N LYS A 430 2.06 -16.02 -31.25
CA LYS A 430 1.33 -16.32 -30.00
C LYS A 430 0.13 -15.39 -29.80
N VAL A 431 0.25 -14.11 -30.15
CA VAL A 431 -0.85 -13.13 -30.12
C VAL A 431 -1.97 -13.55 -31.08
N GLU A 432 -1.64 -13.94 -32.31
CA GLU A 432 -2.60 -14.33 -33.35
C GLU A 432 -3.36 -15.63 -33.01
N ARG A 433 -2.77 -16.53 -32.22
CA ARG A 433 -3.48 -17.71 -31.69
C ARG A 433 -4.66 -17.31 -30.78
N LYS A 434 -4.60 -16.13 -30.15
CA LYS A 434 -5.69 -15.58 -29.34
C LYS A 434 -6.58 -14.69 -30.21
N ARG A 435 -7.42 -15.30 -31.04
CA ARG A 435 -8.28 -14.57 -32.02
C ARG A 435 -9.15 -13.46 -31.41
N HIS A 436 -9.52 -13.57 -30.14
CA HIS A 436 -10.30 -12.54 -29.43
C HIS A 436 -9.47 -11.29 -29.08
N LEU A 437 -8.14 -11.37 -29.07
CA LEU A 437 -7.24 -10.31 -28.66
C LEU A 437 -6.94 -9.31 -29.79
N VAL A 438 -6.86 -9.79 -31.03
CA VAL A 438 -6.54 -8.96 -32.21
C VAL A 438 -7.79 -8.24 -32.74
N PRO A 439 -7.68 -6.98 -33.21
CA PRO A 439 -8.79 -6.26 -33.82
C PRO A 439 -9.31 -6.94 -35.10
N SER A 440 -10.56 -6.65 -35.48
CA SER A 440 -11.19 -7.21 -36.67
C SER A 440 -10.49 -6.87 -38.00
N TRP A 441 -9.76 -5.75 -38.04
CA TRP A 441 -8.97 -5.33 -39.21
C TRP A 441 -7.60 -6.04 -39.32
N TRP A 442 -7.17 -6.79 -38.30
CA TRP A 442 -5.88 -7.46 -38.30
C TRP A 442 -5.82 -8.58 -39.35
N ASN A 443 -4.85 -8.53 -40.25
CA ASN A 443 -4.66 -9.52 -41.31
C ASN A 443 -3.15 -9.70 -41.64
N ASN A 444 -2.85 -10.63 -42.55
CA ASN A 444 -1.47 -10.93 -42.93
C ASN A 444 -0.73 -9.73 -43.55
N GLU A 445 -1.41 -8.86 -44.31
CA GLU A 445 -0.80 -7.66 -44.89
C GLU A 445 -0.41 -6.65 -43.80
N LYS A 446 -1.30 -6.43 -42.82
CA LYS A 446 -1.04 -5.57 -41.66
C LYS A 446 0.08 -6.10 -40.79
N LYS A 447 0.15 -7.42 -40.58
CA LYS A 447 1.26 -8.08 -39.91
C LYS A 447 2.60 -7.79 -40.59
N GLN A 448 2.68 -7.92 -41.92
CA GLN A 448 3.91 -7.64 -42.66
C GLN A 448 4.30 -6.17 -42.60
N SER A 449 3.33 -5.27 -42.77
CA SER A 449 3.52 -3.82 -42.60
C SER A 449 4.01 -3.47 -41.19
N PHE A 450 3.51 -4.16 -40.16
CA PHE A 450 3.93 -3.95 -38.79
C PHE A 450 5.35 -4.46 -38.49
N ILE A 451 5.72 -5.63 -39.01
CA ILE A 451 7.10 -6.14 -38.90
C ILE A 451 8.07 -5.16 -39.56
N GLN A 452 7.69 -4.57 -40.70
CA GLN A 452 8.46 -3.52 -41.37
C GLN A 452 8.50 -2.22 -40.56
N TYR A 453 7.40 -1.81 -39.94
CA TYR A 453 7.35 -0.65 -39.03
C TYR A 453 8.29 -0.82 -37.83
N GLY A 454 8.29 -2.02 -37.24
CA GLY A 454 9.21 -2.40 -36.18
C GLY A 454 10.67 -2.41 -36.63
N SER A 455 10.98 -2.85 -37.86
CA SER A 455 12.37 -2.91 -38.33
C SER A 455 12.98 -1.54 -38.69
N HIS A 456 12.18 -0.52 -39.03
CA HIS A 456 12.69 0.84 -39.34
C HIS A 456 13.01 1.67 -38.09
N THR A 457 12.50 1.30 -36.92
CA THR A 457 12.81 1.93 -35.62
C THR A 457 14.04 1.29 -34.94
N ALA A 458 14.91 0.66 -35.74
CA ALA A 458 16.13 -0.08 -35.37
C ALA A 458 17.07 0.63 -34.38
N SER A 459 17.04 1.96 -34.27
CA SER A 459 17.80 2.72 -33.27
C SER A 459 17.24 2.63 -31.84
N THR A 460 16.15 1.90 -31.62
CA THR A 460 15.48 1.75 -30.31
C THR A 460 15.04 0.31 -29.98
N TRP A 461 15.63 -0.71 -30.61
CA TRP A 461 15.45 -2.09 -30.14
C TRP A 461 16.33 -2.42 -28.94
#